data_AF-B7PEH3-F1
#
_entry.id   AF-B7PEH3-F1
#
_cell.length_a   1.000
_cell.length_b   1.000
_cell.length_c   1.000
_cell.angle_alpha   90.00
_cell.angle_beta   90.00
_cell.angle_gamma   90.00
#
_symmetry.space_group_name_H-M   'P 1'
#
loop_
_entity.id
_entity.type
_entity.pdbx_description
1 polymer ?
#
loop_
_entity_poly.entity_id
_entity_poly.type
_entity_poly.pdbx_seq_one_letter_code
_entity_poly.pdbx_strand_id
1 'polypeptide(L)'
;MADQADEYVSVHKRNISQIKNKKRRLEEYLKLKREKQKRTIKFCRELKQSIPDAEFRWRNRSRIKKTVEQAVERGYSDIAIINEDRRHPNGLLLTHLPDGPTAYFRLSSVKFCKDIKKRASYTAHRPEVILNNFNTRLGHSVARMLASLFHYDPQFQGRRVVTFHNQRDYIFFRHHRYEFRNAERVNIQEIGPRFTLRLKSLQKGTFDSKFGEYEWVLKRHEMETSRRRFFL
;
A
#
# COMPACT_ATOMS: atom_id res chain seq x y z
N MET A 1 -19.57 -7.92 28.84
CA MET A 1 -19.94 -9.28 28.42
C MET A 1 -21.06 -9.17 27.41
N ALA A 2 -20.75 -9.21 26.12
CA ALA A 2 -21.64 -9.54 25.01
C ALA A 2 -20.80 -9.49 23.72
N ASP A 3 -19.91 -10.47 23.57
CA ASP A 3 -19.40 -10.86 22.26
C ASP A 3 -20.57 -11.57 21.55
N GLN A 4 -21.23 -10.87 20.63
CA GLN A 4 -21.99 -11.53 19.58
C GLN A 4 -21.10 -11.55 18.35
N ALA A 5 -20.47 -12.71 18.19
CA ALA A 5 -19.72 -13.10 17.02
C ALA A 5 -20.54 -12.87 15.75
N ASP A 6 -19.98 -12.13 14.81
CA ASP A 6 -20.46 -12.09 13.43
C ASP A 6 -20.44 -13.52 12.87
N GLU A 7 -21.62 -14.11 12.83
CA GLU A 7 -21.90 -15.41 12.26
C GLU A 7 -21.56 -15.36 10.77
N TYR A 8 -20.40 -15.91 10.41
CA TYR A 8 -19.99 -16.12 9.03
C TYR A 8 -20.93 -17.14 8.39
N VAL A 9 -22.03 -16.65 7.80
CA VAL A 9 -22.87 -17.46 6.92
C VAL A 9 -22.01 -17.90 5.73
N SER A 10 -21.55 -19.15 5.80
CA SER A 10 -20.88 -19.87 4.72
C SER A 10 -21.89 -20.10 3.59
N VAL A 11 -22.07 -19.09 2.73
CA VAL A 11 -22.79 -19.25 1.46
C VAL A 11 -22.00 -20.26 0.62
N HIS A 12 -22.53 -21.47 0.49
CA HIS A 12 -22.01 -22.54 -0.35
C HIS A 12 -21.95 -22.03 -1.81
N LYS A 13 -20.80 -21.52 -2.24
CA LYS A 13 -20.59 -21.05 -3.61
C LYS A 13 -20.55 -22.27 -4.53
N ARG A 14 -21.60 -22.47 -5.33
CA ARG A 14 -21.63 -23.49 -6.39
C ARG A 14 -20.36 -23.40 -7.24
N ASN A 15 -19.72 -24.55 -7.48
CA ASN A 15 -18.48 -24.59 -8.25
C ASN A 15 -18.78 -24.24 -9.72
N ILE A 16 -18.12 -23.22 -10.25
CA ILE A 16 -18.36 -22.66 -11.59
C ILE A 16 -18.18 -23.73 -12.69
N SER A 17 -17.34 -24.74 -12.42
CA SER A 17 -17.11 -25.89 -13.33
C SER A 17 -18.36 -26.72 -13.57
N GLN A 18 -19.34 -26.70 -12.66
CA GLN A 18 -20.58 -27.48 -12.78
C GLN A 18 -21.61 -26.84 -13.73
N ILE A 19 -21.39 -25.59 -14.18
CA ILE A 19 -22.27 -24.90 -15.13
C ILE A 19 -22.01 -25.45 -16.54
N LYS A 20 -22.93 -26.28 -17.06
CA LYS A 20 -22.85 -26.87 -18.41
C LYS A 20 -22.96 -25.82 -19.53
N ASN A 21 -23.76 -24.77 -19.34
CA ASN A 21 -23.94 -23.72 -20.34
C ASN A 21 -22.73 -22.77 -20.40
N LYS A 22 -22.03 -22.76 -21.54
CA LYS A 22 -20.78 -22.01 -21.76
C LYS A 22 -20.96 -20.49 -21.61
N LYS A 23 -22.07 -19.91 -22.09
CA LYS A 23 -22.34 -18.47 -22.05
C LYS A 23 -22.62 -18.01 -20.61
N ARG A 24 -23.49 -18.76 -19.91
CA ARG A 24 -23.81 -18.53 -18.49
C ARG A 24 -22.58 -18.72 -17.58
N ARG A 25 -21.74 -19.73 -17.86
CA ARG A 25 -20.49 -19.96 -17.13
C ARG A 25 -19.51 -18.80 -17.29
N LEU A 26 -19.40 -18.23 -18.49
CA LEU A 26 -18.56 -17.07 -18.76
C LEU A 26 -19.07 -15.82 -18.03
N GLU A 27 -20.38 -15.56 -18.06
CA GLU A 27 -20.99 -14.43 -17.34
C GLU A 27 -20.76 -14.54 -15.82
N GLU A 28 -20.98 -15.72 -15.25
CA GLU A 28 -20.75 -15.97 -13.83
C GLU A 28 -19.27 -15.87 -13.44
N TYR A 29 -18.36 -16.35 -14.30
CA TYR A 29 -16.92 -16.16 -14.14
C TYR A 29 -16.54 -14.66 -14.16
N LEU A 30 -17.06 -13.88 -15.11
CA LEU A 30 -16.79 -12.44 -15.20
C LEU A 30 -17.36 -11.69 -13.99
N LYS A 31 -18.56 -12.05 -13.53
CA LYS A 31 -19.16 -11.51 -12.30
C LYS A 31 -18.28 -11.80 -11.08
N LEU A 32 -17.89 -13.04 -10.87
CA LEU A 32 -17.02 -13.45 -9.76
C LEU A 32 -15.63 -12.81 -9.85
N LYS A 33 -15.10 -12.60 -11.05
CA LYS A 33 -13.83 -11.90 -11.29
C LYS A 33 -13.93 -10.42 -10.93
N ARG A 34 -15.00 -9.73 -11.35
CA ARG A 34 -15.28 -8.34 -10.97
C ARG A 34 -15.49 -8.21 -9.46
N GLU A 35 -16.13 -9.19 -8.83
CA GLU A 35 -16.31 -9.24 -7.37
C GLU A 35 -15.01 -9.53 -6.60
N LYS A 36 -14.12 -10.37 -7.14
CA LYS A 36 -12.85 -10.74 -6.49
C LYS A 36 -11.98 -9.49 -6.19
N GLN A 37 -11.97 -8.53 -7.09
CA GLN A 37 -11.04 -7.39 -7.02
C GLN A 37 -11.60 -6.15 -6.28
N LYS A 38 -12.87 -6.19 -5.83
CA LYS A 38 -13.53 -5.01 -5.23
C LYS A 38 -12.73 -4.36 -4.10
N ARG A 39 -12.13 -5.17 -3.21
CA ARG A 39 -11.36 -4.69 -2.06
C ARG A 39 -10.04 -4.05 -2.46
N THR A 40 -9.29 -4.69 -3.35
CA THR A 40 -8.00 -4.16 -3.82
C THR A 40 -8.19 -2.87 -4.62
N ILE A 41 -9.18 -2.81 -5.50
CA ILE A 41 -9.50 -1.58 -6.24
C ILE A 41 -9.90 -0.45 -5.28
N LYS A 42 -10.74 -0.76 -4.28
CA LYS A 42 -11.13 0.19 -3.25
C LYS A 42 -9.89 0.71 -2.52
N PHE A 43 -8.97 -0.18 -2.14
CA PHE A 43 -7.70 0.20 -1.51
C PHE A 43 -6.88 1.11 -2.42
N CYS A 44 -6.69 0.77 -3.70
CA CYS A 44 -5.94 1.62 -4.63
C CYS A 44 -6.58 3.01 -4.81
N ARG A 45 -7.91 3.11 -4.81
CA ARG A 45 -8.61 4.41 -4.87
C ARG A 45 -8.40 5.24 -3.60
N GLU A 46 -8.41 4.61 -2.43
CA GLU A 46 -8.13 5.30 -1.17
C GLU A 46 -6.65 5.69 -1.04
N LEU A 47 -5.73 4.85 -1.53
CA LEU A 47 -4.30 5.16 -1.59
C LEU A 47 -4.02 6.33 -2.54
N LYS A 48 -4.69 6.37 -3.71
CA LYS A 48 -4.64 7.50 -4.64
C LYS A 48 -5.01 8.83 -3.96
N GLN A 49 -5.97 8.83 -3.03
CA GLN A 49 -6.32 10.07 -2.32
C GLN A 49 -5.21 10.51 -1.35
N SER A 50 -4.41 9.58 -0.86
CA SER A 50 -3.35 9.90 0.10
C SER A 50 -2.14 10.55 -0.58
N ILE A 51 -1.79 10.09 -1.78
CA ILE A 51 -0.61 10.50 -2.56
C ILE A 51 -1.00 11.59 -3.57
N PRO A 52 -0.38 12.79 -3.55
CA PRO A 52 -0.62 13.83 -4.55
C PRO A 52 -0.34 13.34 -5.97
N ASP A 53 -1.09 13.84 -6.95
CA ASP A 53 -0.89 13.58 -8.40
C ASP A 53 -0.92 12.10 -8.84
N ALA A 54 -1.31 11.20 -7.93
CA ALA A 54 -1.36 9.77 -8.21
C ALA A 54 -2.48 9.41 -9.20
N GLU A 55 -2.15 8.60 -10.21
CA GLU A 55 -3.13 8.03 -11.13
C GLU A 55 -3.34 6.54 -10.85
N PHE A 56 -4.60 6.13 -10.76
CA PHE A 56 -4.94 4.72 -10.66
C PHE A 56 -5.17 4.11 -12.04
N ARG A 57 -4.37 3.10 -12.40
CA ARG A 57 -4.53 2.34 -13.64
C ARG A 57 -4.68 0.85 -13.41
N TRP A 58 -5.46 0.23 -14.29
CA TRP A 58 -5.64 -1.21 -14.33
C TRP A 58 -4.54 -1.86 -15.17
N ARG A 59 -3.80 -2.80 -14.57
CA ARG A 59 -2.70 -3.50 -15.25
C ARG A 59 -3.14 -4.38 -16.43
N ASN A 60 -4.41 -4.81 -16.49
CA ASN A 60 -4.97 -5.62 -17.59
C ASN A 60 -4.10 -6.84 -17.99
N ARG A 61 -3.52 -7.56 -17.02
CA ARG A 61 -2.58 -8.70 -17.22
C ARG A 61 -1.27 -8.36 -17.91
N SER A 62 -0.95 -7.09 -18.09
CA SER A 62 0.36 -6.65 -18.59
C SER A 62 1.48 -7.12 -17.66
N ARG A 63 2.61 -7.53 -18.24
CA ARG A 63 3.83 -7.87 -17.50
C ARG A 63 4.34 -6.62 -16.78
N ILE A 64 4.92 -6.80 -15.59
CA ILE A 64 5.42 -5.70 -14.76
C ILE A 64 6.44 -4.86 -15.53
N LYS A 65 7.40 -5.49 -16.22
CA LYS A 65 8.41 -4.80 -17.06
C LYS A 65 7.76 -3.87 -18.11
N LYS A 66 6.77 -4.37 -18.86
CA LYS A 66 6.02 -3.57 -19.83
C LYS A 66 5.26 -2.40 -19.18
N THR A 67 4.72 -2.60 -17.97
CA THR A 67 4.04 -1.51 -17.25
C THR A 67 5.02 -0.45 -16.75
N VAL A 68 6.24 -0.85 -16.37
CA VAL A 68 7.33 0.05 -16.01
C VAL A 68 7.77 0.88 -17.23
N GLU A 69 8.04 0.25 -18.37
CA GLU A 69 8.39 0.93 -19.64
C GLU A 69 7.33 1.98 -20.02
N GLN A 70 6.05 1.61 -19.95
CA GLN A 70 4.94 2.53 -20.22
C GLN A 70 4.82 3.67 -19.21
N ALA A 71 5.24 3.47 -17.96
CA ALA A 71 5.23 4.51 -16.96
C ALA A 71 6.39 5.51 -17.18
N VAL A 72 7.56 5.00 -17.57
CA VAL A 72 8.71 5.82 -17.96
C VAL A 72 8.38 6.67 -19.19
N GLU A 73 7.81 6.07 -20.24
CA GLU A 73 7.41 6.77 -21.47
C GLU A 73 6.40 7.90 -21.21
N ARG A 74 5.57 7.77 -20.17
CA ARG A 74 4.58 8.77 -19.76
C ARG A 74 5.11 9.79 -18.75
N GLY A 75 6.38 9.69 -18.35
CA GLY A 75 7.01 10.64 -17.43
C GLY A 75 6.58 10.50 -15.97
N TYR A 76 6.18 9.31 -15.50
CA TYR A 76 5.95 9.10 -14.07
C TYR A 76 7.27 8.94 -13.32
N SER A 77 7.35 9.50 -12.11
CA SER A 77 8.49 9.34 -11.20
C SER A 77 8.49 8.00 -10.47
N ASP A 78 7.30 7.44 -10.21
CA ASP A 78 7.15 6.25 -9.38
C ASP A 78 5.99 5.39 -9.87
N ILE A 79 6.14 4.07 -9.69
CA ILE A 79 5.06 3.11 -9.93
C ILE A 79 4.86 2.22 -8.71
N ALA A 80 3.62 2.21 -8.22
CA ALA A 80 3.16 1.36 -7.13
C ALA A 80 2.22 0.27 -7.65
N ILE A 81 2.63 -1.00 -7.55
CA ILE A 81 1.84 -2.16 -7.96
C ILE A 81 1.32 -2.88 -6.72
N ILE A 82 -0.01 -2.92 -6.56
CA ILE A 82 -0.67 -3.65 -5.49
C ILE A 82 -0.96 -5.08 -5.94
N ASN A 83 -0.45 -6.05 -5.18
CA ASN A 83 -0.75 -7.46 -5.32
C ASN A 83 -1.95 -7.86 -4.45
N GLU A 84 -2.69 -8.85 -4.92
CA GLU A 84 -3.87 -9.41 -4.25
C GLU A 84 -3.67 -10.91 -4.05
N ASP A 85 -3.99 -11.39 -2.84
CA ASP A 85 -4.15 -12.80 -2.55
C ASP A 85 -5.43 -13.03 -1.76
N ARG A 86 -6.15 -14.12 -2.06
CA ARG A 86 -7.44 -14.47 -1.44
C ARG A 86 -8.40 -13.27 -1.30
N ARG A 87 -8.49 -12.40 -2.32
CA ARG A 87 -9.35 -11.19 -2.38
C ARG A 87 -8.94 -10.06 -1.41
N HIS A 88 -7.72 -10.10 -0.89
CA HIS A 88 -7.17 -9.09 0.00
C HIS A 88 -5.86 -8.55 -0.57
N PRO A 89 -5.64 -7.23 -0.51
CA PRO A 89 -4.36 -6.65 -0.91
C PRO A 89 -3.28 -7.13 0.06
N ASN A 90 -2.19 -7.70 -0.46
CA ASN A 90 -1.19 -8.43 0.33
C ASN A 90 0.26 -7.99 0.10
N GLY A 91 0.52 -7.25 -0.97
CA GLY A 91 1.85 -6.82 -1.35
C GLY A 91 1.80 -5.49 -2.08
N LEU A 92 2.84 -4.69 -1.87
CA LEU A 92 3.08 -3.43 -2.55
C LEU A 92 4.49 -3.53 -3.15
N LEU A 93 4.57 -3.47 -4.47
CA LEU A 93 5.83 -3.30 -5.18
C LEU A 93 5.95 -1.83 -5.58
N LEU A 94 6.93 -1.14 -5.01
CA LEU A 94 7.19 0.26 -5.27
C LEU A 94 8.50 0.39 -6.04
N THR A 95 8.46 1.02 -7.20
CA THR A 95 9.64 1.25 -8.03
C THR A 95 9.75 2.73 -8.32
N HIS A 96 10.91 3.31 -7.98
CA HIS A 96 11.27 4.64 -8.45
C HIS A 96 11.75 4.54 -9.90
N LEU A 97 11.36 5.49 -10.74
CA LEU A 97 11.60 5.48 -12.18
C LEU A 97 12.55 6.63 -12.55
N PRO A 98 13.33 6.49 -13.65
CA PRO A 98 13.31 5.39 -14.61
C PRO A 98 14.13 4.16 -14.19
N ASP A 99 15.12 4.33 -13.32
CA ASP A 99 16.17 3.33 -13.11
C ASP A 99 16.07 2.56 -11.79
N GLY A 100 15.04 2.77 -10.98
CA GLY A 100 14.93 2.18 -9.65
C GLY A 100 15.35 3.13 -8.52
N PRO A 101 15.45 2.63 -7.27
CA PRO A 101 15.37 1.22 -6.87
C PRO A 101 13.93 0.67 -6.83
N THR A 102 13.81 -0.65 -6.62
CA THR A 102 12.53 -1.35 -6.42
C THR A 102 12.44 -1.98 -5.04
N ALA A 103 11.46 -1.54 -4.24
CA ALA A 103 11.15 -2.14 -2.94
C ALA A 103 9.88 -3.00 -3.02
N TYR A 104 9.97 -4.22 -2.50
CA TYR A 104 8.82 -5.08 -2.30
C TYR A 104 8.45 -5.12 -0.81
N PHE A 105 7.23 -4.70 -0.51
CA PHE A 105 6.64 -4.74 0.82
C PHE A 105 5.55 -5.78 0.88
N ARG A 106 5.51 -6.53 1.99
CA ARG A 106 4.29 -7.23 2.42
C ARG A 106 3.33 -6.19 2.99
N LEU A 107 2.10 -6.20 2.51
CA LEU A 107 1.01 -5.37 3.01
C LEU A 107 0.15 -6.21 3.97
N SER A 108 -0.15 -5.64 5.13
CA SER A 108 -1.01 -6.26 6.14
C SER A 108 -1.89 -5.22 6.83
N SER A 109 -2.91 -5.71 7.56
CA SER A 109 -3.75 -4.87 8.43
C SER A 109 -4.40 -3.68 7.72
N VAL A 110 -4.85 -3.88 6.48
CA VAL A 110 -5.53 -2.85 5.68
C VAL A 110 -6.92 -2.56 6.26
N LYS A 111 -7.11 -1.35 6.77
CA LYS A 111 -8.42 -0.78 7.14
C LYS A 111 -8.79 0.33 6.17
N PHE A 112 -10.01 0.26 5.64
CA PHE A 112 -10.51 1.24 4.69
C PHE A 112 -11.03 2.49 5.41
N CYS A 113 -11.09 3.61 4.68
CA CYS A 113 -11.58 4.88 5.20
C CYS A 113 -13.00 4.80 5.77
N LYS A 114 -13.86 3.93 5.22
CA LYS A 114 -15.23 3.71 5.69
C LYS A 114 -15.32 3.01 7.05
N ASP A 115 -14.29 2.26 7.42
CA ASP A 115 -14.27 1.45 8.65
C ASP A 115 -13.67 2.24 9.84
N ILE A 116 -13.24 3.47 9.59
CA ILE A 116 -12.62 4.37 10.57
C ILE A 116 -13.70 5.26 11.18
N LYS A 117 -13.86 5.18 12.50
CA LYS A 117 -14.81 6.02 13.26
C LYS A 117 -14.31 7.47 13.32
N LYS A 118 -15.24 8.43 13.28
CA LYS A 118 -14.96 9.88 13.40
C LYS A 118 -13.90 10.38 12.41
N ARG A 119 -13.99 9.96 11.15
CA ARG A 119 -13.08 10.42 10.10
C ARG A 119 -13.33 11.89 9.74
N ALA A 120 -12.26 12.61 9.43
CA ALA A 120 -12.38 13.94 8.85
C ALA A 120 -12.61 13.87 7.33
N SER A 121 -13.15 14.95 6.77
CA SER A 121 -13.31 15.10 5.32
C SER A 121 -11.96 15.32 4.63
N TYR A 122 -11.81 14.75 3.44
CA TYR A 122 -10.63 14.94 2.61
C TYR A 122 -10.58 16.36 2.02
N THR A 123 -9.38 16.93 1.92
CA THR A 123 -9.11 18.23 1.27
C THR A 123 -7.98 18.05 0.26
N ALA A 124 -7.94 18.83 -0.82
CA ALA A 124 -6.96 18.64 -1.91
C ALA A 124 -5.52 19.08 -1.56
N HIS A 125 -5.29 19.67 -0.40
CA HIS A 125 -3.99 20.23 0.00
C HIS A 125 -2.87 19.20 0.10
N ARG A 126 -1.65 19.59 -0.27
CA ARG A 126 -0.48 18.72 -0.16
C ARG A 126 -0.16 18.44 1.32
N PRO A 127 -0.02 17.17 1.73
CA PRO A 127 0.23 16.82 3.12
C PRO A 127 1.71 16.99 3.49
N GLU A 128 1.97 17.24 4.76
CA GLU A 128 3.28 17.05 5.38
C GLU A 128 3.60 15.55 5.49
N VAL A 129 4.88 15.18 5.49
CA VAL A 129 5.34 13.80 5.62
C VAL A 129 6.20 13.63 6.86
N ILE A 130 5.80 12.73 7.74
CA ILE A 130 6.54 12.35 8.94
C ILE A 130 7.10 10.94 8.76
N LEU A 131 8.41 10.81 8.90
CA LEU A 131 9.15 9.54 8.87
C LEU A 131 9.75 9.31 10.26
N ASN A 132 9.27 8.31 11.00
CA ASN A 132 9.72 8.05 12.37
C ASN A 132 10.50 6.73 12.44
N ASN A 133 11.60 6.73 13.19
CA ASN A 133 12.42 5.56 13.55
C ASN A 133 13.04 4.78 12.38
N PHE A 134 13.45 5.46 11.31
CA PHE A 134 14.20 4.85 10.20
C PHE A 134 15.70 5.07 10.41
N ASN A 135 16.26 4.50 11.47
CA ASN A 135 17.58 4.90 11.98
C ASN A 135 18.73 4.16 11.30
N THR A 136 18.48 3.05 10.61
CA THR A 136 19.54 2.29 9.93
C THR A 136 19.83 2.86 8.54
N ARG A 137 20.95 2.45 7.93
CA ARG A 137 21.27 2.83 6.54
C ARG A 137 20.17 2.37 5.56
N LEU A 138 19.68 1.14 5.72
CA LEU A 138 18.56 0.62 4.94
C LEU A 138 17.28 1.41 5.21
N GLY A 139 17.03 1.73 6.48
CA GLY A 139 15.93 2.58 6.93
C GLY A 139 15.90 3.91 6.22
N HIS A 140 17.03 4.63 6.20
CA HIS A 140 17.16 5.90 5.49
C HIS A 140 16.86 5.77 3.99
N SER A 141 17.37 4.73 3.32
CA SER A 141 17.06 4.49 1.90
C SER A 141 15.57 4.27 1.65
N VAL A 142 14.93 3.43 2.47
CA VAL A 142 13.49 3.15 2.38
C VAL A 142 12.66 4.39 2.72
N ALA A 143 13.07 5.16 3.73
CA ALA A 143 12.38 6.37 4.14
C ALA A 143 12.41 7.43 3.03
N ARG A 144 13.57 7.64 2.39
CA ARG A 144 13.69 8.55 1.23
C ARG A 144 12.80 8.11 0.07
N MET A 145 12.78 6.81 -0.24
CA MET A 145 11.91 6.25 -1.28
C MET A 145 10.42 6.43 -0.97
N LEU A 146 10.01 6.32 0.30
CA LEU A 146 8.62 6.56 0.69
C LEU A 146 8.26 8.05 0.68
N ALA A 147 9.20 8.92 1.05
CA ALA A 147 9.02 10.37 1.02
C ALA A 147 8.97 10.94 -0.40
N SER A 148 9.70 10.37 -1.36
CA SER A 148 9.70 10.83 -2.76
C SER A 148 8.34 10.72 -3.44
N LEU A 149 7.40 9.93 -2.89
CA LEU A 149 6.02 9.84 -3.36
C LEU A 149 5.22 11.12 -3.08
N PHE A 150 5.72 12.01 -2.23
CA PHE A 150 5.03 13.21 -1.81
C PHE A 150 5.82 14.43 -2.26
N HIS A 151 5.08 15.51 -2.52
CA HIS A 151 5.68 16.79 -2.87
C HIS A 151 6.51 17.33 -1.70
N TYR A 152 7.70 17.87 -1.99
CA TYR A 152 8.62 18.39 -0.97
C TYR A 152 8.08 19.63 -0.24
N ASP A 153 7.25 20.42 -0.92
CA ASP A 153 6.59 21.62 -0.38
C ASP A 153 5.13 21.31 0.06
N PRO A 154 4.87 21.14 1.38
CA PRO A 154 3.55 20.86 1.92
C PRO A 154 2.72 22.13 2.12
N GLN A 155 1.39 21.99 2.07
CA GLN A 155 0.46 23.10 2.30
C GLN A 155 -0.13 23.05 3.71
N PHE A 156 0.49 23.79 4.64
CA PHE A 156 0.12 23.83 6.06
C PHE A 156 -1.33 24.26 6.32
N GLN A 157 -1.92 25.09 5.44
CA GLN A 157 -3.33 25.49 5.53
C GLN A 157 -4.28 24.28 5.53
N GLY A 158 -3.94 23.21 4.81
CA GLY A 158 -4.74 22.00 4.77
C GLY A 158 -4.68 21.18 6.06
N ARG A 159 -3.66 21.42 6.90
CA ARG A 159 -3.37 20.69 8.14
C ARG A 159 -3.37 19.17 7.96
N ARG A 160 -2.87 18.69 6.81
CA ARG A 160 -2.81 17.27 6.46
C ARG A 160 -1.42 16.74 6.71
N VAL A 161 -1.34 15.56 7.30
CA VAL A 161 -0.07 14.89 7.58
C VAL A 161 -0.15 13.40 7.29
N VAL A 162 0.82 12.89 6.55
CA VAL A 162 1.05 11.47 6.31
C VAL A 162 2.21 11.03 7.20
N THR A 163 2.03 9.93 7.91
CA THR A 163 3.04 9.39 8.82
C THR A 163 3.40 7.98 8.41
N PHE A 164 4.69 7.74 8.23
CA PHE A 164 5.29 6.41 8.20
C PHE A 164 6.05 6.23 9.51
N HIS A 165 5.49 5.42 10.41
CA HIS A 165 6.12 5.10 11.67
C HIS A 165 6.72 3.70 11.63
N ASN A 166 8.05 3.59 11.68
CA ASN A 166 8.72 2.31 11.79
C ASN A 166 8.75 1.84 13.25
N GLN A 167 8.29 0.62 13.49
CA GLN A 167 8.41 -0.04 14.78
C GLN A 167 8.68 -1.53 14.54
N ARG A 168 9.89 -1.97 14.92
CA ARG A 168 10.32 -3.37 14.77
C ARG A 168 10.18 -3.91 13.33
N ASP A 169 10.63 -3.14 12.34
CA ASP A 169 10.51 -3.40 10.90
C ASP A 169 9.08 -3.41 10.33
N TYR A 170 8.09 -3.00 11.12
CA TYR A 170 6.73 -2.73 10.65
C TYR A 170 6.56 -1.23 10.45
N ILE A 171 6.32 -0.83 9.22
CA ILE A 171 6.06 0.56 8.86
C ILE A 171 4.54 0.76 8.89
N PHE A 172 4.07 1.51 9.87
CA PHE A 172 2.67 1.89 10.00
C PHE A 172 2.40 3.14 9.20
N PHE A 173 1.56 3.01 8.17
CA PHE A 173 1.06 4.15 7.42
C PHE A 173 -0.19 4.70 8.10
N ARG A 174 -0.20 6.00 8.35
CA ARG A 174 -1.38 6.73 8.80
C ARG A 174 -1.50 8.06 8.07
N HIS A 175 -2.73 8.49 7.85
CA HIS A 175 -3.01 9.76 7.19
C HIS A 175 -4.03 10.52 8.01
N HIS A 176 -3.60 11.67 8.52
CA HIS A 176 -4.34 12.45 9.48
C HIS A 176 -4.53 13.90 9.02
N ARG A 177 -5.55 14.52 9.62
CA ARG A 177 -5.70 15.96 9.71
C ARG A 177 -5.45 16.36 11.16
N TYR A 178 -4.68 17.42 11.38
CA TYR A 178 -4.38 17.92 12.71
C TYR A 178 -5.05 19.27 12.98
N GLU A 179 -5.23 19.57 14.25
CA GLU A 179 -5.74 20.84 14.73
C GLU A 179 -5.03 21.19 16.04
N PHE A 180 -4.41 22.37 16.08
CA PHE A 180 -3.83 22.89 17.30
C PHE A 180 -4.97 23.30 18.23
N ARG A 181 -5.05 22.67 19.41
CA ARG A 181 -5.90 23.19 20.48
C ARG A 181 -5.21 24.38 21.13
N ASN A 182 -3.97 24.15 21.58
CA ASN A 182 -3.09 25.11 22.21
C ASN A 182 -1.66 24.89 21.66
N ALA A 183 -0.69 25.71 22.09
CA ALA A 183 0.72 25.60 21.67
C ALA A 183 1.34 24.21 21.93
N GLU A 184 0.90 23.50 22.98
CA GLU A 184 1.47 22.20 23.39
C GLU A 184 0.66 20.98 22.94
N ARG A 185 -0.60 21.17 22.53
CA ARG A 185 -1.54 20.05 22.32
C ARG A 185 -2.16 20.10 20.94
N VAL A 186 -1.97 19.00 20.22
CA VAL A 186 -2.51 18.78 18.87
C VAL A 186 -3.56 17.68 18.90
N ASN A 187 -4.74 18.00 18.39
CA ASN A 187 -5.77 17.04 18.08
C ASN A 187 -5.52 16.43 16.70
N ILE A 188 -5.77 15.13 16.56
CA ILE A 188 -5.54 14.40 15.32
C ILE A 188 -6.81 13.62 14.97
N GLN A 189 -7.23 13.72 13.71
CA GLN A 189 -8.33 12.94 13.13
C GLN A 189 -7.84 12.23 11.88
N GLU A 190 -8.25 10.98 11.70
CA GLU A 190 -7.86 10.22 10.51
C GLU A 190 -8.71 10.57 9.29
N ILE A 191 -8.07 10.55 8.13
CA ILE A 191 -8.72 10.85 6.83
C ILE A 191 -8.51 9.74 5.79
N GLY A 192 -7.36 9.05 5.84
CA GLY A 192 -6.99 8.03 4.86
C GLY A 192 -7.00 6.59 5.41
N PRO A 193 -6.66 5.60 4.57
CA PRO A 193 -6.63 4.20 4.98
C PRO A 193 -5.51 3.94 6.00
N ARG A 194 -5.69 2.92 6.84
CA ARG A 194 -4.60 2.39 7.69
C ARG A 194 -4.06 1.14 7.06
N PHE A 195 -2.75 1.00 7.03
CA PHE A 195 -2.12 -0.27 6.68
C PHE A 195 -0.73 -0.36 7.28
N THR A 196 -0.17 -1.56 7.25
CA THR A 196 1.18 -1.84 7.71
C THR A 196 1.96 -2.44 6.56
N LEU A 197 3.13 -1.87 6.30
CA LEU A 197 4.11 -2.39 5.36
C LEU A 197 5.22 -3.09 6.13
N ARG A 198 5.76 -4.14 5.53
CA ARG A 198 6.97 -4.79 5.99
C ARG A 198 7.87 -5.09 4.80
N LEU A 199 9.07 -4.52 4.78
CA LEU A 199 10.02 -4.71 3.69
C LEU A 199 10.36 -6.21 3.56
N LYS A 200 10.33 -6.71 2.33
CA LYS A 200 10.70 -8.08 1.97
C LYS A 200 11.95 -8.13 1.11
N SER A 201 12.09 -7.18 0.19
CA SER A 201 13.31 -7.03 -0.59
C SER A 201 13.46 -5.60 -1.07
N LEU A 202 14.71 -5.19 -1.25
CA LEU A 202 15.13 -3.96 -1.91
C LEU A 202 16.09 -4.38 -3.03
N GLN A 203 15.74 -4.00 -4.25
CA GLN A 203 16.47 -4.29 -5.47
C GLN A 203 17.02 -3.00 -6.05
N LYS A 204 18.27 -3.05 -6.51
CA LYS A 204 18.86 -2.01 -7.34
C LYS A 204 18.34 -2.17 -8.77
N GLY A 205 17.94 -1.07 -9.40
CA GLY A 205 17.26 -1.15 -10.69
C GLY A 205 15.74 -1.16 -10.57
N THR A 206 15.09 -1.22 -11.73
CA THR A 206 13.67 -1.55 -11.83
C THR A 206 13.43 -3.05 -11.59
N PHE A 207 12.16 -3.45 -11.51
CA PHE A 207 11.79 -4.83 -11.19
C PHE A 207 12.33 -5.84 -12.21
N ASP A 208 13.31 -6.63 -11.77
CA ASP A 208 13.80 -7.79 -12.51
C ASP A 208 13.89 -9.03 -11.61
N SER A 209 13.06 -10.03 -11.93
CA SER A 209 13.00 -11.28 -11.19
C SER A 209 14.12 -12.27 -11.52
N LYS A 210 14.83 -12.10 -12.66
CA LYS A 210 15.82 -13.08 -13.14
C LYS A 210 17.25 -12.66 -12.82
N PHE A 211 17.62 -11.44 -13.22
CA PHE A 211 18.99 -10.93 -13.13
C PHE A 211 19.09 -9.73 -12.19
N GLY A 212 18.07 -9.54 -11.35
CA GLY A 212 17.99 -8.43 -10.42
C GLY A 212 19.05 -8.46 -9.33
N GLU A 213 19.79 -7.37 -9.18
CA GLU A 213 20.72 -7.19 -8.06
C GLU A 213 19.94 -6.74 -6.81
N TYR A 214 19.88 -7.61 -5.80
CA TYR A 214 19.21 -7.29 -4.54
C TYR A 214 20.20 -6.67 -3.55
N GLU A 215 19.97 -5.40 -3.18
CA GLU A 215 20.70 -4.75 -2.09
C GLU A 215 20.35 -5.40 -0.75
N TRP A 216 19.08 -5.78 -0.57
CA TRP A 216 18.63 -6.41 0.66
C TRP A 216 17.46 -7.37 0.43
N VAL A 217 17.46 -8.51 1.11
CA VAL A 217 16.35 -9.47 1.10
C VAL A 217 16.13 -10.01 2.50
N LEU A 218 14.86 -10.03 2.95
CA LEU A 218 14.50 -10.62 4.23
C LEU A 218 14.56 -12.15 4.15
N LYS A 219 15.67 -12.73 4.59
CA LYS A 219 15.83 -14.16 4.77
C LYS A 219 15.32 -14.58 6.15
N ARG A 220 14.06 -15.00 6.25
CA ARG A 220 13.40 -15.25 7.55
C ARG A 220 14.18 -16.18 8.48
N HIS A 221 14.67 -17.30 7.96
CA HIS A 221 15.36 -18.31 8.77
C HIS A 221 16.72 -17.83 9.31
N GLU A 222 17.39 -16.91 8.62
CA GLU A 222 18.69 -16.37 9.04
C GLU A 222 18.52 -15.09 9.88
N MET A 223 17.58 -14.23 9.49
CA MET A 223 17.49 -12.85 9.97
C MET A 223 16.45 -12.64 11.07
N GLU A 224 15.39 -13.47 11.15
CA GLU A 224 14.39 -13.40 12.23
C GLU A 224 14.75 -14.32 13.41
N THR A 225 16.01 -14.73 13.53
CA THR A 225 16.53 -15.57 14.62
C THR A 225 16.45 -14.87 15.99
N SER A 226 16.60 -13.54 16.02
CA SER A 226 16.52 -12.74 17.24
C SER A 226 15.38 -11.72 17.16
N ARG A 227 14.55 -11.67 18.22
CA ARG A 227 13.48 -10.67 18.38
C ARG A 227 13.98 -9.27 18.74
N ARG A 228 15.29 -9.09 18.90
CA ARG A 228 15.93 -7.81 19.29
C ARG A 228 16.61 -7.09 18.12
N ARG A 229 16.81 -7.75 16.99
CA ARG A 229 17.46 -7.18 15.82
C ARG A 229 16.40 -6.67 14.84
N PHE A 230 16.56 -5.41 14.42
CA PHE A 230 15.73 -4.74 13.44
C PHE A 230 16.61 -4.17 12.34
N PHE A 231 16.06 -4.03 11.13
CA PHE A 231 16.81 -3.72 9.92
C PHE A 231 16.47 -2.35 9.33
N LEU A 232 15.31 -1.77 9.66
CA LEU A 232 14.88 -0.42 9.25
C LEU A 232 15.15 0.64 10.33
#